data_AF-X0VGY8-F1
#
_entry.id   AF-X0VGY8-F1
#
_cell.length_a   1.000
_cell.length_b   1.000
_cell.length_c   1.000
_cell.angle_alpha   90.00
_cell.angle_beta   90.00
_cell.angle_gamma   90.00
#
_symmetry.space_group_name_H-M   'P 1'
#
loop_
_entity.id
_entity.type
_entity.pdbx_description
1 polymer ?
#
loop_
_entity_poly.entity_id
_entity_poly.type
_entity_poly.pdbx_seq_one_letter_code
_entity_poly.pdbx_strand_id
1 'polypeptide(L)' 'MGIQNLPENVVLVDLPQEPEMADELISVTEIVRDRDGCNVVIDFSSVDIVTSSSLSKLLKLRKVLA' A
#
# COMPACT_ATOMS: atom_id res chain seq x y z
N MET A 1 11.27 -17.41 -0.09
CA MET A 1 11.14 -16.44 1.01
C MET A 1 12.52 -16.01 1.46
N GLY A 2 12.82 -14.72 1.36
CA GLY A 2 14.04 -14.08 1.86
C GLY A 2 13.72 -13.24 3.09
N ILE A 3 14.63 -13.20 4.05
CA ILE A 3 14.51 -12.45 5.31
C ILE A 3 14.19 -10.98 5.01
N GLN A 4 13.15 -10.41 5.64
CA GLN A 4 12.84 -8.97 5.56
C GLN A 4 13.14 -8.31 6.90
N ASN A 5 14.12 -7.40 6.91
CA ASN A 5 14.44 -6.57 8.06
C ASN A 5 13.91 -5.15 7.78
N LEU A 6 12.66 -4.89 8.17
CA LEU A 6 12.01 -3.60 7.95
C LEU A 6 12.29 -2.66 9.14
N PRO A 7 12.74 -1.41 8.92
CA PRO A 7 12.87 -0.42 9.99
C PRO A 7 11.51 -0.06 10.60
N GLU A 8 11.50 0.47 11.84
CA GLU A 8 10.29 0.76 12.63
C GLU A 8 9.25 1.65 11.92
N ASN A 9 9.68 2.46 10.94
CA ASN A 9 8.84 3.37 10.16
C ASN A 9 8.46 2.83 8.77
N VAL A 10 8.45 1.51 8.56
CA VAL A 10 7.96 0.92 7.30
C VAL A 10 6.67 0.15 7.53
N VAL A 11 5.65 0.48 6.74
CA VAL A 11 4.41 -0.30 6.64
C VAL A 11 4.54 -1.23 5.44
N LEU A 12 4.48 -2.53 5.70
CA LEU A 12 4.33 -3.56 4.67
C LEU A 12 2.84 -3.83 4.44
N VAL A 13 2.44 -3.80 3.18
CA VAL A 13 1.06 -4.03 2.76
C VAL A 13 1.03 -5.22 1.83
N ASP A 14 0.43 -6.31 2.28
CA ASP A 14 0.14 -7.45 1.41
C ASP A 14 -1.16 -7.16 0.67
N LEU A 15 -1.06 -6.82 -0.61
CA LEU A 15 -2.22 -6.36 -1.36
C LEU A 15 -3.10 -7.54 -1.80
N PRO A 16 -4.38 -7.60 -1.40
CA PRO A 16 -5.27 -8.65 -1.85
C PRO A 16 -5.69 -8.43 -3.31
N GLN A 17 -6.38 -9.42 -3.87
CA GLN A 17 -6.99 -9.29 -5.20
C GLN A 17 -8.18 -8.32 -5.16
N GLU A 18 -8.66 -7.92 -6.34
CA GLU A 18 -9.94 -7.22 -6.44
C GLU A 18 -11.09 -8.18 -6.05
N PRO A 19 -12.12 -7.68 -5.36
CA PRO A 19 -12.40 -6.26 -5.06
C PRO A 19 -11.75 -5.70 -3.78
N GLU A 20 -11.20 -6.55 -2.92
CA GLU A 20 -10.70 -6.14 -1.58
C GLU A 20 -9.51 -5.18 -1.67
N MET A 21 -8.74 -5.25 -2.76
CA MET A 21 -7.67 -4.33 -3.07
C MET A 21 -8.08 -2.86 -2.91
N ALA A 22 -9.30 -2.53 -3.32
CA ALA A 22 -9.79 -1.16 -3.28
C ALA A 22 -9.85 -0.61 -1.86
N ASP A 23 -10.33 -1.41 -0.93
CA ASP A 23 -10.52 -1.03 0.47
C ASP A 23 -9.18 -0.99 1.21
N GLU A 24 -8.30 -1.97 0.94
CA GLU A 24 -6.96 -2.02 1.52
C GLU A 24 -6.14 -0.77 1.16
N LEU A 25 -6.18 -0.33 -0.10
CA LEU A 25 -5.48 0.89 -0.53
C LEU A 25 -6.03 2.15 0.14
N ILE A 26 -7.33 2.19 0.47
CA ILE A 26 -7.94 3.30 1.20
C ILE A 26 -7.44 3.28 2.65
N SER A 27 -7.53 2.13 3.33
CA SER A 27 -7.10 1.98 4.72
C SER A 27 -5.62 2.33 4.92
N VAL A 28 -4.74 1.87 4.03
CA VAL A 28 -3.31 2.23 4.08
C VAL A 28 -3.12 3.73 3.89
N THR A 29 -3.85 4.35 2.96
CA THR A 29 -3.75 5.80 2.74
C THR A 29 -4.17 6.60 3.98
N GLU A 30 -5.16 6.13 4.73
CA GLU A 30 -5.59 6.75 5.99
C GLU A 30 -4.54 6.55 7.10
N ILE A 31 -4.03 5.33 7.28
CA ILE A 31 -3.01 5.02 8.29
C ILE A 31 -1.76 5.89 8.11
N VAL A 32 -1.33 6.08 6.86
CA VAL A 32 -0.08 6.78 6.58
C VAL A 32 -0.28 8.30 6.60
N ARG A 33 -1.50 8.79 6.37
CA ARG A 33 -1.83 10.21 6.54
C ARG A 33 -1.61 10.68 7.97
N ASP A 34 -1.89 9.82 8.95
CA ASP A 34 -1.77 10.15 10.37
C ASP A 34 -0.35 9.91 10.93
N ARG A 35 0.58 9.42 10.11
CA ARG A 35 1.97 9.10 10.50
C ARG A 35 2.97 9.90 9.68
N ASP A 36 3.64 10.85 10.31
CA ASP A 36 4.76 11.57 9.69
C ASP A 36 5.99 10.67 9.51
N GLY A 37 6.62 10.73 8.33
CA GLY A 37 7.90 10.07 8.07
C GLY A 37 7.83 8.54 7.91
N CYS A 38 6.67 8.02 7.52
CA CYS A 38 6.48 6.59 7.25
C CYS A 38 6.80 6.23 5.79
N ASN A 39 7.47 5.11 5.57
CA ASN A 39 7.67 4.50 4.26
C ASN A 39 6.66 3.37 4.07
N VAL A 40 6.24 3.12 2.83
CA VAL A 40 5.28 2.05 2.52
C VAL A 40 5.86 1.12 1.47
N VAL A 41 5.81 -0.17 1.74
CA VAL A 41 6.15 -1.25 0.80
C VAL A 41 4.86 -1.99 0.50
N ILE A 42 4.52 -2.12 -0.79
CA ILE A 42 3.32 -2.83 -1.22
C ILE A 42 3.76 -4.09 -1.95
N ASP A 43 3.34 -5.25 -1.44
CA ASP A 43 3.54 -6.53 -2.10
C ASP A 43 2.38 -6.82 -3.07
N PHE A 44 2.72 -6.92 -4.35
CA PHE A 44 1.79 -7.27 -5.44
C PHE A 44 1.85 -8.75 -5.81
N SER A 45 2.59 -9.59 -5.08
CA SER A 45 2.83 -10.99 -5.46
C SER A 45 1.56 -11.83 -5.62
N SER A 46 0.47 -11.45 -4.93
CA SER A 46 -0.83 -12.13 -5.00
C SER A 46 -1.82 -11.46 -5.98
N VAL A 47 -1.40 -10.41 -6.68
CA VAL A 47 -2.26 -9.57 -7.52
C VAL A 47 -2.09 -9.91 -9.00
N ASP A 48 -3.16 -10.40 -9.64
CA ASP A 48 -3.15 -10.73 -11.07
C ASP A 48 -3.52 -9.52 -11.96
N ILE A 49 -4.41 -8.65 -11.49
CA ILE A 49 -4.98 -7.54 -12.26
C ILE A 49 -4.92 -6.27 -11.43
N VAL A 50 -4.38 -5.21 -12.06
CA VAL A 50 -4.44 -3.85 -11.54
C VAL A 50 -5.36 -3.03 -12.45
N THR A 51 -6.39 -2.41 -11.87
CA THR A 51 -7.36 -1.62 -12.63
C THR A 51 -7.03 -0.12 -12.61
N SER A 52 -7.68 0.66 -13.46
CA SER A 52 -7.60 2.14 -13.40
C SER A 52 -8.02 2.68 -12.03
N SER A 53 -8.97 2.02 -11.36
CA SER A 53 -9.40 2.39 -10.01
C SER A 53 -8.28 2.17 -9.00
N SER A 54 -7.64 1.00 -9.00
CA SER A 54 -6.52 0.67 -8.11
C SER A 54 -5.32 1.60 -8.35
N LEU A 55 -4.97 1.88 -9.61
CA LEU A 55 -3.94 2.86 -9.96
C LEU A 55 -4.25 4.25 -9.41
N SER A 56 -5.50 4.72 -9.53
CA SER A 56 -5.89 6.03 -9.01
C SER A 56 -5.74 6.13 -7.49
N LYS A 57 -5.96 5.02 -6.76
CA LYS A 57 -5.76 4.95 -5.30
C LYS A 57 -4.28 4.92 -4.94
N LEU A 58 -3.45 4.15 -5.65
CA LEU A 58 -1.99 4.16 -5.48
C LEU A 58 -1.39 5.55 -5.71
N LEU A 59 -1.88 6.29 -6.71
CA LEU A 59 -1.48 7.67 -6.96
C LEU A 59 -1.88 8.61 -5.81
N LYS A 60 -3.02 8.38 -5.16
CA LYS A 60 -3.42 9.14 -3.96
C LYS A 60 -2.51 8.82 -2.78
N LEU A 61 -2.22 7.55 -2.52
CA LEU A 61 -1.26 7.12 -1.49
C LEU A 61 0.10 7.80 -1.69
N ARG A 62 0.64 7.78 -2.92
CA ARG A 62 1.90 8.46 -3.25
C ARG A 62 1.90 9.96 -2.93
N LYS A 63 0.76 10.64 -3.09
CA LYS A 63 0.64 12.08 -2.78
C LYS A 63 0.61 12.37 -1.28
N VAL A 64 0.22 11.41 -0.45
CA VAL A 64 0.24 11.55 1.01
C VAL A 64 1.65 11.34 1.55
N LEU A 65 2.45 10.52 0.86
CA LEU A 65 3.84 10.22 1.22
C LEU A 65 4.88 11.28 0.78
N ALA A 66 4.51 12.22 -0.09
CA ALA A 66 5.42 13.12 -0.81
C ALA A 66 5.14 14.60 -0.58
#